data_AF-A0A3A0D1C8-F1
#
_entry.id   AF-A0A3A0D1C8-F1
#
_cell.length_a   1.000
_cell.length_b   1.000
_cell.length_c   1.000
_cell.angle_alpha   90.00
_cell.angle_beta   90.00
_cell.angle_gamma   90.00
#
_symmetry.space_group_name_H-M   'P 1'
#
loop_
_entity.id
_entity.type
_entity.pdbx_description
1 polymer ?
#
loop_
_entity_poly.entity_id
_entity_poly.type
_entity_poly.pdbx_seq_one_letter_code
_entity_poly.pdbx_strand_id
1 'polypeptide(L)'
;MFSLVSASASAWSVCLMRASSPPWSGGLNANDASGGMSNISRLFQPINHDRRRDAASTCIIRAMTTNMENAAPHTPLLIRAWLAAPDWLFRAIGAATFLGYLTLQVPDYFSDFWRVGAYFHFAGGRSLHLPWGRILIDMTFLLIALAFCLRVPPRQRADRPIQIILPFAAAFWPFLPFVVEAAGKWTGAAWLPSYKQFMMDPATWSATRFLVGSGLIILGNALDVWGYGTLLRSCSIVAEARELKVTGPYRIVRHPIYLGQMLAQSGVWLFYAQRHWVWAAFFFCFVAMQLWRSRIEDAVLEQHFGERYARWKARTFWFV
;
A
#
# COMPACT_ATOMS: atom_id res chain seq x y z
N MET A 1 19.72 -6.30 33.71
CA MET A 1 18.28 -6.60 33.81
C MET A 1 17.57 -5.66 32.84
N PHE A 2 17.59 -6.01 31.55
CA PHE A 2 17.10 -5.19 30.44
C PHE A 2 15.62 -5.48 30.24
N SER A 3 14.74 -4.57 30.67
CA SER A 3 13.33 -4.61 30.25
C SER A 3 13.24 -4.11 28.80
N LEU A 4 13.47 -5.02 27.86
CA LEU A 4 13.02 -4.91 26.47
C LEU A 4 11.52 -5.23 26.42
N VAL A 5 10.70 -4.34 26.98
CA VAL A 5 9.23 -4.45 26.94
C VAL A 5 8.62 -3.08 26.69
N SER A 6 8.60 -2.67 25.41
CA SER A 6 7.37 -2.28 24.71
C SER A 6 7.66 -2.23 23.20
N ALA A 7 7.91 -3.42 22.64
CA ALA A 7 7.79 -3.66 21.20
C ALA A 7 6.29 -3.68 20.86
N SER A 8 5.73 -2.50 20.70
CA SER A 8 4.40 -2.28 20.15
C SER A 8 4.37 -0.91 19.49
N ALA A 9 5.18 -0.73 18.44
CA ALA A 9 4.56 -0.09 17.29
C ALA A 9 3.34 -0.96 16.99
N SER A 10 2.14 -0.43 17.25
CA SER A 10 0.83 -0.91 16.85
C SER A 10 0.87 -2.05 15.82
N ALA A 11 1.18 -3.25 16.31
CA ALA A 11 1.02 -4.51 15.60
C ALA A 11 -0.46 -4.82 15.72
N TRP A 12 -1.26 -4.10 14.93
CA TRP A 12 -2.68 -4.30 14.66
C TRP A 12 -3.41 -5.05 15.77
N SER A 13 -3.97 -4.29 16.70
CA SER A 13 -4.89 -4.79 17.72
C SER A 13 -5.91 -5.76 17.12
N VAL A 14 -5.65 -7.04 17.36
CA VAL A 14 -6.58 -8.16 17.54
C VAL A 14 -7.83 -8.15 16.64
N CYS A 15 -7.76 -8.95 15.57
CA CYS A 15 -8.93 -9.66 15.06
C CYS A 15 -8.81 -11.12 15.47
N LEU A 16 -9.38 -11.50 16.63
CA LEU A 16 -9.72 -12.89 16.93
C LEU A 16 -11.01 -12.94 17.79
N MET A 17 -12.07 -13.35 17.10
CA MET A 17 -13.22 -14.15 17.53
C MET A 17 -13.37 -14.43 19.03
N ARG A 18 -14.50 -14.00 19.59
CA ARG A 18 -15.15 -14.71 20.70
C ARG A 18 -16.09 -15.76 20.09
N ALA A 19 -15.58 -16.97 19.93
CA ALA A 19 -16.41 -18.15 19.72
C ALA A 19 -16.99 -18.57 21.08
N SER A 20 -18.29 -18.35 21.25
CA SER A 20 -19.11 -19.10 22.22
C SER A 20 -20.23 -19.76 21.42
N SER A 21 -20.13 -21.07 21.26
CA SER A 21 -21.16 -21.94 20.66
C SER A 21 -22.21 -22.35 21.73
N PRO A 22 -23.32 -23.01 21.36
CA PRO A 22 -24.70 -22.51 21.47
C PRO A 22 -25.48 -23.05 22.69
N PRO A 23 -26.78 -22.76 22.80
CA PRO A 23 -27.71 -23.88 22.57
C PRO A 23 -28.92 -23.54 21.70
N TRP A 24 -29.40 -24.58 21.01
CA TRP A 24 -30.68 -24.70 20.32
C TRP A 24 -31.88 -24.41 21.22
N SER A 25 -32.97 -23.85 20.66
CA SER A 25 -34.33 -24.43 20.70
C SER A 25 -35.41 -23.50 20.12
N GLY A 26 -36.32 -24.06 19.31
CA GLY A 26 -37.66 -23.53 18.99
C GLY A 26 -37.66 -22.61 17.77
N GLY A 27 -38.35 -22.89 16.66
CA GLY A 27 -39.62 -23.57 16.51
C GLY A 27 -40.46 -22.67 15.60
N LEU A 28 -40.37 -22.89 14.28
CA LEU A 28 -41.24 -22.24 13.30
C LEU A 28 -42.62 -22.87 13.41
N ASN A 29 -43.60 -22.10 13.89
CA ASN A 29 -45.00 -22.40 13.66
C ASN A 29 -45.51 -21.53 12.49
N ALA A 30 -45.90 -22.22 11.43
CA ALA A 30 -46.84 -21.74 10.45
C ALA A 30 -48.25 -21.83 11.03
N ASN A 31 -49.02 -20.75 10.93
CA ASN A 31 -50.44 -20.72 10.56
C ASN A 31 -51.03 -19.32 10.81
N ASP A 32 -52.11 -19.06 10.07
CA ASP A 32 -52.99 -17.89 10.04
C ASP A 32 -52.49 -16.73 9.16
N ALA A 33 -53.22 -16.24 8.16
CA ALA A 33 -54.65 -16.28 7.94
C ALA A 33 -55.02 -16.26 6.45
N SER A 34 -56.15 -16.93 6.19
CA SER A 34 -56.94 -16.99 4.96
C SER A 34 -57.76 -15.73 4.71
N GLY A 35 -58.20 -15.57 3.44
CA GLY A 35 -59.22 -14.61 2.99
C GLY A 35 -58.67 -13.76 1.84
N GLY A 36 -59.21 -13.70 0.63
CA GLY A 36 -60.59 -13.90 0.20
C GLY A 36 -60.99 -12.68 -0.64
N MET A 37 -61.19 -12.93 -1.94
CA MET A 37 -62.03 -12.17 -2.89
C MET A 37 -61.57 -10.81 -3.48
N SER A 38 -61.52 -10.85 -4.82
CA SER A 38 -62.18 -9.93 -5.78
C SER A 38 -61.55 -8.58 -6.17
N ASN A 39 -61.34 -8.46 -7.49
CA ASN A 39 -61.51 -7.30 -8.36
C ASN A 39 -61.29 -5.90 -7.77
N ILE A 40 -60.27 -5.20 -8.27
CA ILE A 40 -60.40 -3.84 -8.81
C ILE A 40 -59.28 -3.65 -9.83
N SER A 41 -59.66 -3.68 -11.10
CA SER A 41 -58.92 -3.06 -12.18
C SER A 41 -59.11 -1.54 -12.08
N ARG A 42 -58.06 -0.79 -12.44
CA ARG A 42 -57.93 0.68 -12.50
C ARG A 42 -57.45 1.35 -11.23
N LEU A 43 -56.13 1.55 -11.17
CA LEU A 43 -55.47 2.83 -10.85
C LEU A 43 -54.01 2.49 -10.57
N PHE A 44 -53.14 2.46 -11.58
CA PHE A 44 -51.71 2.74 -11.46
C PHE A 44 -51.13 2.72 -12.88
N GLN A 45 -50.94 3.90 -13.46
CA GLN A 45 -50.00 4.04 -14.58
C GLN A 45 -48.60 3.73 -14.05
N PRO A 46 -47.81 2.83 -14.66
CA PRO A 46 -46.42 2.70 -14.29
C PRO A 46 -45.67 3.92 -14.84
N ILE A 47 -45.28 4.79 -13.91
CA ILE A 47 -44.25 5.81 -14.14
C ILE A 47 -42.99 5.07 -14.58
N ASN A 48 -42.56 5.33 -15.81
CA ASN A 48 -41.44 4.71 -16.49
C ASN A 48 -40.12 5.13 -15.81
N HIS A 49 -39.77 4.47 -14.71
CA HIS A 49 -38.59 4.78 -13.91
C HIS A 49 -37.52 3.68 -13.99
N ASP A 50 -37.36 3.00 -15.13
CA ASP A 50 -36.33 1.96 -15.23
C ASP A 50 -35.72 1.77 -16.64
N ARG A 51 -35.27 2.85 -17.28
CA ARG A 51 -34.48 2.76 -18.52
C ARG A 51 -33.05 3.30 -18.44
N ARG A 52 -32.70 4.01 -17.36
CA ARG A 52 -31.34 4.59 -17.20
C ARG A 52 -30.37 3.68 -16.43
N ARG A 53 -30.86 2.80 -15.54
CA ARG A 53 -30.00 1.83 -14.83
C ARG A 53 -29.61 0.66 -15.72
N ASP A 54 -30.54 0.17 -16.53
CA ASP A 54 -30.25 -0.90 -17.50
C ASP A 54 -29.28 -0.44 -18.58
N ALA A 55 -29.43 0.76 -19.13
CA ALA A 55 -28.49 1.27 -20.13
C ALA A 55 -27.05 1.38 -19.61
N ALA A 56 -26.84 1.76 -18.34
CA ALA A 56 -25.51 1.82 -17.72
C ALA A 56 -24.93 0.43 -17.45
N SER A 57 -25.74 -0.48 -16.89
CA SER A 57 -25.34 -1.87 -16.63
C SER A 57 -25.04 -2.64 -17.92
N THR A 58 -25.89 -2.51 -18.94
CA THR A 58 -25.68 -3.12 -20.26
C THR A 58 -24.49 -2.49 -21.00
N CYS A 59 -24.22 -1.18 -20.83
CA CYS A 59 -23.02 -0.55 -21.41
C CYS A 59 -21.73 -1.03 -20.73
N ILE A 60 -21.74 -1.21 -19.40
CA ILE A 60 -20.61 -1.77 -18.64
C ILE A 60 -20.35 -3.22 -19.04
N ILE A 61 -21.40 -4.05 -19.10
CA ILE A 61 -21.27 -5.47 -19.51
C ILE A 61 -20.79 -5.55 -20.96
N ARG A 62 -21.31 -4.71 -21.86
CA ARG A 62 -20.92 -4.69 -23.28
C ARG A 62 -19.50 -4.18 -23.50
N ALA A 63 -19.04 -3.21 -22.71
CA ALA A 63 -17.66 -2.72 -22.73
C ALA A 63 -16.68 -3.75 -22.14
N MET A 64 -17.10 -4.50 -21.11
CA MET A 64 -16.35 -5.63 -20.57
C MET A 64 -16.18 -6.74 -21.62
N THR A 65 -17.24 -7.11 -22.33
CA THR A 65 -17.17 -8.16 -23.37
C THR A 65 -16.35 -7.74 -24.59
N THR A 66 -16.45 -6.48 -25.05
CA THR A 66 -15.62 -6.02 -26.20
C THR A 66 -14.13 -5.96 -25.88
N ASN A 67 -13.74 -5.64 -24.65
CA ASN A 67 -12.33 -5.70 -24.23
C ASN A 67 -11.84 -7.15 -24.05
N MET A 68 -12.73 -8.10 -23.78
CA MET A 68 -12.38 -9.53 -23.71
C MET A 68 -12.10 -10.13 -25.09
N GLU A 69 -12.82 -9.71 -26.13
CA GLU A 69 -12.62 -10.19 -27.51
C GLU A 69 -11.32 -9.66 -28.16
N ASN A 70 -10.86 -8.46 -27.78
CA ASN A 70 -9.63 -7.85 -28.31
C ASN A 70 -8.35 -8.30 -27.58
N ALA A 71 -8.45 -9.10 -26.52
CA ALA A 71 -7.28 -9.61 -25.81
C ALA A 71 -6.65 -10.77 -26.62
N ALA A 72 -5.37 -10.63 -26.97
CA ALA A 72 -4.63 -11.64 -27.72
C ALA A 72 -4.82 -13.06 -27.12
N PRO A 73 -4.92 -14.12 -27.94
CA PRO A 73 -5.35 -15.46 -27.53
C PRO A 73 -4.52 -16.11 -26.41
N HIS A 74 -3.31 -15.60 -26.12
CA HIS A 74 -2.42 -16.10 -25.05
C HIS A 74 -2.40 -15.25 -23.77
N THR A 75 -3.25 -14.23 -23.63
CA THR A 75 -3.27 -13.37 -22.44
C THR A 75 -3.85 -14.12 -21.23
N PRO A 76 -3.12 -14.26 -20.09
CA PRO A 76 -3.59 -14.98 -18.91
C PRO A 76 -4.91 -14.42 -18.37
N LEU A 77 -5.75 -15.29 -17.81
CA LEU A 77 -7.07 -14.92 -17.26
C LEU A 77 -6.98 -13.77 -16.25
N LEU A 78 -5.97 -13.77 -15.39
CA LEU A 78 -5.75 -12.72 -14.40
C LEU A 78 -5.50 -11.34 -15.04
N ILE A 79 -4.76 -11.30 -16.15
CA ILE A 79 -4.48 -10.04 -16.87
C ILE A 79 -5.76 -9.56 -17.56
N ARG A 80 -6.57 -10.46 -18.13
CA ARG A 80 -7.86 -10.10 -18.70
C ARG A 80 -8.80 -9.51 -17.63
N ALA A 81 -8.88 -10.15 -16.47
CA ALA A 81 -9.67 -9.65 -15.34
C ALA A 81 -9.16 -8.28 -14.86
N TRP A 82 -7.85 -8.09 -14.76
CA TRP A 82 -7.22 -6.80 -14.42
C TRP A 82 -7.58 -5.68 -15.41
N LEU A 83 -7.51 -5.96 -16.71
CA LEU A 83 -7.83 -5.00 -17.76
C LEU A 83 -9.34 -4.68 -17.79
N ALA A 84 -10.20 -5.66 -17.50
CA ALA A 84 -11.66 -5.48 -17.47
C ALA A 84 -12.18 -4.78 -16.20
N ALA A 85 -11.41 -4.77 -15.09
CA ALA A 85 -11.85 -4.20 -13.83
C ALA A 85 -12.15 -2.69 -13.94
N PRO A 86 -13.26 -2.16 -13.40
CA PRO A 86 -13.58 -0.74 -13.52
C PRO A 86 -12.65 0.13 -12.64
N ASP A 87 -12.35 1.36 -13.07
CA ASP A 87 -11.40 2.24 -12.36
C ASP A 87 -11.84 2.56 -10.92
N TRP A 88 -13.14 2.70 -10.67
CA TRP A 88 -13.67 2.97 -9.33
C TRP A 88 -13.32 1.88 -8.33
N LEU A 89 -13.18 0.61 -8.76
CA LEU A 89 -12.84 -0.51 -7.89
C LEU A 89 -11.46 -0.32 -7.28
N PHE A 90 -10.48 0.02 -8.12
CA PHE A 90 -9.12 0.30 -7.68
C PHE A 90 -9.04 1.55 -6.80
N ARG A 91 -9.86 2.58 -7.07
CA ARG A 91 -9.97 3.77 -6.21
C ARG A 91 -10.49 3.41 -4.82
N ALA A 92 -11.57 2.64 -4.77
CA ALA A 92 -12.20 2.21 -3.53
C ALA A 92 -11.25 1.32 -2.71
N ILE A 93 -10.64 0.30 -3.32
CA ILE A 93 -9.70 -0.60 -2.64
C ILE A 93 -8.49 0.19 -2.13
N GLY A 94 -7.83 0.97 -2.98
CA GLY A 94 -6.66 1.74 -2.59
C GLY A 94 -6.96 2.73 -1.46
N ALA A 95 -8.00 3.56 -1.61
CA ALA A 95 -8.39 4.52 -0.58
C ALA A 95 -8.76 3.82 0.74
N ALA A 96 -9.54 2.74 0.69
CA ALA A 96 -9.93 1.99 1.88
C ALA A 96 -8.73 1.38 2.61
N THR A 97 -7.76 0.82 1.89
CA THR A 97 -6.54 0.25 2.50
C THR A 97 -5.75 1.31 3.27
N PHE A 98 -5.47 2.47 2.66
CA PHE A 98 -4.65 3.50 3.30
C PHE A 98 -5.42 4.30 4.37
N LEU A 99 -6.70 4.59 4.16
CA LEU A 99 -7.52 5.23 5.20
C LEU A 99 -7.74 4.30 6.39
N GLY A 100 -7.98 3.01 6.15
CA GLY A 100 -8.11 2.00 7.21
C GLY A 100 -6.83 1.82 8.01
N TYR A 101 -5.65 1.93 7.37
CA TYR A 101 -4.39 2.02 8.11
C TYR A 101 -4.37 3.26 9.01
N LEU A 102 -4.67 4.44 8.46
CA LEU A 102 -4.59 5.70 9.21
C LEU A 102 -5.56 5.74 10.39
N THR A 103 -6.79 5.24 10.25
CA THR A 103 -7.77 5.22 11.34
C THR A 103 -7.28 4.47 12.57
N LEU A 104 -6.45 3.44 12.38
CA LEU A 104 -5.86 2.68 13.48
C LEU A 104 -4.67 3.38 14.13
N GLN A 105 -4.03 4.31 13.41
CA GLN A 105 -2.84 5.01 13.88
C GLN A 105 -3.14 6.38 14.49
N VAL A 106 -4.21 7.03 14.04
CA VAL A 106 -4.62 8.38 14.53
C VAL A 106 -4.75 8.46 16.06
N PRO A 107 -5.31 7.47 16.79
CA PRO A 107 -5.41 7.53 18.24
C PRO A 107 -4.05 7.69 18.96
N ASP A 108 -2.97 7.12 18.42
CA ASP A 108 -1.63 7.18 19.03
C ASP A 108 -1.09 8.61 19.11
N TYR A 109 -1.49 9.48 18.16
CA TYR A 109 -1.08 10.89 18.15
C TYR A 109 -1.71 11.72 19.27
N PHE A 110 -2.89 11.31 19.74
CA PHE A 110 -3.63 12.01 20.79
C PHE A 110 -3.37 11.46 22.19
N SER A 111 -2.82 10.25 22.30
CA SER A 111 -2.52 9.62 23.60
C SER A 111 -1.16 10.07 24.15
N ASP A 112 -0.09 9.89 23.38
CA ASP A 112 1.26 10.36 23.73
C ASP A 112 2.08 10.62 22.45
N PHE A 113 1.92 11.83 21.91
CA PHE A 113 2.55 12.27 20.66
C PHE A 113 4.07 12.00 20.62
N TRP A 114 4.78 12.24 21.72
CA TRP A 114 6.24 12.10 21.76
C TRP A 114 6.68 10.63 21.80
N ARG A 115 5.80 9.70 22.17
CA ARG A 115 6.08 8.26 22.11
C ARG A 115 5.69 7.61 20.80
N VAL A 116 5.07 8.36 19.89
CA VAL A 116 4.81 7.88 18.53
C VAL A 116 6.16 7.66 17.84
N GLY A 117 6.41 6.45 17.33
CA GLY A 117 7.62 6.15 16.54
C GLY A 117 8.81 5.59 17.34
N ALA A 118 10.01 5.77 16.78
CA ALA A 118 11.23 5.14 17.28
C ALA A 118 11.82 5.90 18.47
N TYR A 119 12.38 5.16 19.44
CA TYR A 119 13.06 5.73 20.59
C TYR A 119 14.35 4.96 20.92
N PHE A 120 15.29 5.63 21.59
CA PHE A 120 16.54 5.04 22.05
C PHE A 120 16.81 5.41 23.51
N HIS A 121 17.15 4.42 24.32
CA HIS A 121 17.54 4.61 25.71
C HIS A 121 19.06 4.66 25.85
N PHE A 122 19.57 5.76 26.41
CA PHE A 122 20.98 5.88 26.77
C PHE A 122 21.24 5.17 28.10
N ALA A 123 22.49 4.70 28.29
CA ALA A 123 22.92 4.06 29.53
C ALA A 123 22.72 4.94 30.78
N GLY A 124 22.69 6.27 30.63
CA GLY A 124 22.42 7.23 31.70
C GLY A 124 20.94 7.51 32.01
N GLY A 125 20.02 6.65 31.56
CA GLY A 125 18.58 6.76 31.85
C GLY A 125 17.80 7.79 31.02
N ARG A 126 18.49 8.60 30.19
CA ARG A 126 17.85 9.50 29.22
C ARG A 126 17.29 8.69 28.04
N SER A 127 16.14 9.11 27.50
CA SER A 127 15.60 8.59 26.24
C SER A 127 15.55 9.66 25.17
N LEU A 128 15.83 9.29 23.93
CA LEU A 128 15.62 10.10 22.75
C LEU A 128 14.44 9.53 21.98
N HIS A 129 13.42 10.35 21.73
CA HIS A 129 12.24 9.97 20.96
C HIS A 129 12.26 10.70 19.61
N LEU A 130 11.95 9.98 18.53
CA LEU A 130 11.97 10.50 17.16
C LEU A 130 10.64 10.20 16.45
N PRO A 131 9.59 11.02 16.68
CA PRO A 131 8.27 10.79 16.09
C PRO A 131 8.21 11.08 14.59
N TRP A 132 9.14 11.91 14.09
CA TRP A 132 9.16 12.38 12.70
C TRP A 132 9.18 11.27 11.67
N GLY A 133 9.90 10.16 11.94
CA GLY A 133 9.91 9.01 11.03
C GLY A 133 8.51 8.44 10.83
N ARG A 134 7.75 8.28 11.92
CA ARG A 134 6.37 7.76 11.87
C ARG A 134 5.42 8.76 11.25
N ILE A 135 5.53 10.05 11.59
CA ILE A 135 4.72 11.11 11.00
C ILE A 135 4.85 11.13 9.48
N LEU A 136 6.08 11.08 8.95
CA LEU A 136 6.31 11.13 7.51
C LEU A 136 5.76 9.89 6.79
N ILE A 137 5.82 8.71 7.41
CA ILE A 137 5.19 7.49 6.88
C ILE A 137 3.67 7.65 6.81
N ASP A 138 3.05 8.13 7.88
CA ASP A 138 1.60 8.33 7.94
C ASP A 138 1.16 9.43 6.95
N MET A 139 1.96 10.49 6.77
CA MET A 139 1.76 11.50 5.72
C MET A 139 1.84 10.90 4.31
N THR A 140 2.80 10.01 4.05
CA THR A 140 2.91 9.29 2.78
C THR A 140 1.65 8.47 2.51
N PHE A 141 1.15 7.71 3.49
CA PHE A 141 -0.10 6.96 3.33
C PHE A 141 -1.32 7.86 3.15
N LEU A 142 -1.38 9.00 3.83
CA LEU A 142 -2.43 10.00 3.61
C LEU A 142 -2.39 10.57 2.19
N LEU A 143 -1.20 10.90 1.68
CA LEU A 143 -1.03 11.39 0.31
C LEU A 143 -1.40 10.33 -0.73
N ILE A 144 -1.06 9.07 -0.49
CA ILE A 144 -1.46 7.97 -1.36
C ILE A 144 -2.99 7.79 -1.31
N ALA A 145 -3.60 7.76 -0.12
CA ALA A 145 -5.05 7.70 0.03
C ALA A 145 -5.75 8.84 -0.75
N LEU A 146 -5.28 10.07 -0.57
CA LEU A 146 -5.77 11.25 -1.27
C LEU A 146 -5.58 11.12 -2.79
N ALA A 147 -4.43 10.60 -3.23
CA ALA A 147 -4.20 10.32 -4.64
C ALA A 147 -5.22 9.32 -5.20
N PHE A 148 -5.54 8.24 -4.50
CA PHE A 148 -6.60 7.30 -4.95
C PHE A 148 -7.99 7.94 -4.98
N CYS A 149 -8.28 8.85 -4.05
CA CYS A 149 -9.52 9.64 -4.06
C CYS A 149 -9.58 10.64 -5.22
N LEU A 150 -8.45 11.24 -5.63
CA LEU A 150 -8.42 12.34 -6.61
C LEU A 150 -7.87 11.94 -7.99
N ARG A 151 -7.43 10.70 -8.18
CA ARG A 151 -6.72 10.28 -9.39
C ARG A 151 -7.56 10.37 -10.66
N VAL A 152 -6.87 10.69 -11.74
CA VAL A 152 -7.40 10.67 -13.11
C VAL A 152 -7.21 9.26 -13.70
N PRO A 153 -8.14 8.76 -14.54
CA PRO A 153 -8.00 7.46 -15.17
C PRO A 153 -6.68 7.33 -15.96
N PRO A 154 -6.04 6.15 -15.97
CA PRO A 154 -4.82 5.92 -16.74
C PRO A 154 -5.09 6.02 -18.25
N ARG A 155 -4.14 6.58 -19.01
CA ARG A 155 -4.21 6.58 -20.49
C ARG A 155 -3.98 5.18 -21.06
N GLN A 156 -3.10 4.42 -20.41
CA GLN A 156 -2.89 3.00 -20.67
C GLN A 156 -2.67 2.31 -19.32
N ARG A 157 -3.34 1.17 -19.13
CA ARG A 157 -3.12 0.29 -17.98
C ARG A 157 -1.95 -0.63 -18.25
N ALA A 158 -1.30 -1.06 -17.18
CA ALA A 158 -0.30 -2.12 -17.26
C ALA A 158 -0.92 -3.39 -17.84
N ASP A 159 -0.36 -3.83 -18.96
CA ASP A 159 -0.79 -5.00 -19.74
C ASP A 159 0.14 -6.20 -19.53
N ARG A 160 1.32 -5.98 -18.96
CA ARG A 160 2.33 -7.03 -18.70
C ARG A 160 2.36 -7.45 -17.23
N PRO A 161 2.42 -8.76 -16.93
CA PRO A 161 2.50 -9.26 -15.55
C PRO A 161 3.64 -8.64 -14.73
N ILE A 162 4.81 -8.45 -15.33
CA ILE A 162 5.97 -7.87 -14.63
C ILE A 162 5.71 -6.43 -14.15
N GLN A 163 4.91 -5.65 -14.89
CA GLN A 163 4.54 -4.30 -14.49
C GLN A 163 3.62 -4.29 -13.26
N ILE A 164 2.94 -5.40 -12.96
CA ILE A 164 2.03 -5.53 -11.82
C ILE A 164 2.75 -6.21 -10.65
N ILE A 165 3.37 -7.37 -10.89
CA ILE A 165 3.99 -8.20 -9.84
C ILE A 165 5.16 -7.46 -9.19
N LEU A 166 6.03 -6.82 -9.98
CA LEU A 166 7.23 -6.20 -9.44
C LEU A 166 6.93 -5.02 -8.51
N PRO A 167 6.02 -4.08 -8.83
CA PRO A 167 5.65 -3.04 -7.87
C PRO A 167 4.99 -3.55 -6.61
N PHE A 168 4.14 -4.58 -6.69
CA PHE A 168 3.56 -5.17 -5.48
C PHE A 168 4.62 -5.89 -4.65
N ALA A 169 5.49 -6.67 -5.27
CA ALA A 169 6.60 -7.32 -4.58
C ALA A 169 7.48 -6.28 -3.86
N ALA A 170 7.84 -5.19 -4.54
CA ALA A 170 8.64 -4.13 -3.94
C ALA A 170 7.88 -3.38 -2.82
N ALA A 171 6.58 -3.11 -2.98
CA ALA A 171 5.76 -2.43 -1.98
C ALA A 171 5.60 -3.28 -0.70
N PHE A 172 5.44 -4.60 -0.85
CA PHE A 172 5.27 -5.52 0.29
C PHE A 172 6.60 -6.02 0.86
N TRP A 173 7.72 -5.84 0.15
CA TRP A 173 9.03 -6.33 0.58
C TRP A 173 9.43 -5.90 1.99
N PRO A 174 9.35 -4.60 2.37
CA PRO A 174 9.73 -4.16 3.73
C PRO A 174 8.86 -4.78 4.83
N PHE A 175 7.68 -5.31 4.49
CA PHE A 175 6.74 -5.89 5.42
C PHE A 175 6.93 -7.39 5.66
N LEU A 176 7.68 -8.09 4.79
CA LEU A 176 7.89 -9.54 4.90
C LEU A 176 8.36 -9.99 6.29
N PRO A 177 9.31 -9.30 6.96
CA PRO A 177 9.72 -9.73 8.29
C PRO A 177 8.58 -9.72 9.32
N PHE A 178 7.72 -8.70 9.26
CA PHE A 178 6.58 -8.60 10.17
C PHE A 178 5.50 -9.66 9.89
N VAL A 179 5.32 -10.04 8.62
CA VAL A 179 4.42 -11.15 8.24
C VAL A 179 4.91 -12.48 8.83
N VAL A 180 6.23 -12.73 8.76
CA VAL A 180 6.84 -13.92 9.37
C VAL A 180 6.63 -13.90 10.90
N GLU A 181 6.87 -12.76 11.54
CA GLU A 181 6.62 -12.63 12.98
C GLU A 181 5.15 -12.90 13.36
N ALA A 182 4.21 -12.33 12.59
CA ALA A 182 2.78 -12.51 12.81
C ALA A 182 2.35 -13.97 12.64
N ALA A 183 2.85 -14.65 11.61
CA ALA A 183 2.61 -16.07 11.40
C ALA A 183 3.15 -16.92 12.56
N GLY A 184 4.36 -16.62 13.05
CA GLY A 184 4.93 -17.28 14.23
C GLY A 184 4.10 -17.10 15.49
N LYS A 185 3.55 -15.89 15.72
CA LYS A 185 2.63 -15.62 16.84
C LYS A 185 1.34 -16.41 16.71
N TRP A 186 0.73 -16.42 15.53
CA TRP A 186 -0.55 -17.09 15.28
C TRP A 186 -0.43 -18.62 15.42
N THR A 187 0.69 -19.18 15.01
CA THR A 187 0.96 -20.64 15.10
C THR A 187 1.54 -21.09 16.44
N GLY A 188 1.89 -20.17 17.35
CA GLY A 188 2.56 -20.52 18.60
C GLY A 188 3.95 -21.14 18.39
N ALA A 189 4.64 -20.72 17.33
CA ALA A 189 5.84 -21.43 16.89
C ALA A 189 7.04 -21.26 17.83
N ALA A 190 7.70 -22.38 18.17
CA ALA A 190 8.88 -22.41 19.03
C ALA A 190 10.09 -21.63 18.47
N TRP A 191 10.15 -21.37 17.15
CA TRP A 191 11.23 -20.62 16.50
C TRP A 191 11.10 -19.09 16.64
N LEU A 192 9.96 -18.57 17.10
CA LEU A 192 9.68 -17.13 17.15
C LEU A 192 10.70 -16.34 18.00
N PRO A 193 11.19 -16.82 19.17
CA PRO A 193 12.24 -16.13 19.92
C PRO A 193 13.55 -16.02 19.13
N SER A 194 13.99 -17.10 18.48
CA SER A 194 15.19 -17.11 17.65
C SER A 194 15.04 -16.18 16.43
N TYR A 195 13.86 -16.13 15.83
CA TYR A 195 13.55 -15.20 14.76
C TYR A 195 13.62 -13.74 15.22
N LYS A 196 13.09 -13.42 16.40
CA LYS A 196 13.17 -12.07 16.99
C LYS A 196 14.60 -11.68 17.31
N GLN A 197 15.42 -12.61 17.83
CA GLN A 197 16.84 -12.36 18.05
C GLN A 197 17.60 -12.17 16.73
N PHE A 198 17.26 -12.93 15.69
CA PHE A 198 17.81 -12.76 14.34
C PHE A 198 17.43 -11.41 13.69
N MET A 199 16.20 -10.94 13.96
CA MET A 199 15.71 -9.62 13.54
C MET A 199 16.41 -8.50 14.28
N MET A 200 16.46 -8.60 15.61
CA MET A 200 16.91 -7.55 16.50
C MET A 200 17.83 -8.15 17.56
N ASP A 201 19.13 -8.15 17.28
CA ASP A 201 20.13 -8.48 18.29
C ASP A 201 20.46 -7.21 19.11
N PRO A 202 20.15 -7.15 20.41
CA PRO A 202 20.48 -6.01 21.25
C PRO A 202 21.97 -5.64 21.24
N ALA A 203 22.87 -6.61 21.03
CA ALA A 203 24.31 -6.37 20.97
C ALA A 203 24.74 -5.49 19.77
N THR A 204 23.88 -5.39 18.76
CA THR A 204 24.13 -4.59 17.56
C THR A 204 23.60 -3.16 17.66
N TRP A 205 22.91 -2.81 18.75
CA TRP A 205 22.35 -1.46 18.93
C TRP A 205 23.40 -0.50 19.46
N SER A 206 23.57 0.62 18.76
CA SER A 206 24.37 1.74 19.23
C SER A 206 23.63 3.04 18.95
N ALA A 207 23.91 4.08 19.76
CA ALA A 207 23.34 5.40 19.55
C ALA A 207 23.65 5.92 18.14
N THR A 208 24.85 5.67 17.63
CA THR A 208 25.25 6.04 16.27
C THR A 208 24.38 5.36 15.21
N ARG A 209 24.18 4.04 15.31
CA ARG A 209 23.32 3.31 14.37
C ARG A 209 21.89 3.81 14.43
N PHE A 210 21.39 4.11 15.63
CA PHE A 210 20.06 4.68 15.81
C PHE A 210 19.93 6.04 15.13
N LEU A 211 20.85 6.97 15.40
CA LEU A 211 20.81 8.31 14.83
C LEU A 211 20.95 8.30 13.30
N VAL A 212 21.90 7.52 12.76
CA VAL A 212 22.09 7.40 11.31
C VAL A 212 20.89 6.71 10.66
N GLY A 213 20.42 5.59 11.22
CA GLY A 213 19.26 4.85 10.70
C GLY A 213 17.99 5.69 10.69
N SER A 214 17.67 6.35 11.81
CA SER A 214 16.55 7.28 11.90
C SER A 214 16.70 8.47 10.95
N GLY A 215 17.90 9.04 10.81
CA GLY A 215 18.16 10.14 9.89
C GLY A 215 17.89 9.76 8.43
N LEU A 216 18.34 8.58 8.00
CA LEU A 216 18.07 8.05 6.66
C LEU A 216 16.58 7.79 6.43
N ILE A 217 15.87 7.25 7.42
CA ILE A 217 14.42 7.04 7.35
C ILE A 217 13.67 8.36 7.22
N ILE A 218 14.01 9.35 8.05
CA ILE A 218 13.38 10.67 8.01
C ILE A 218 13.65 11.33 6.66
N LEU A 219 14.89 11.34 6.18
CA LEU A 219 15.25 11.96 4.91
C LEU A 219 14.59 11.26 3.72
N GLY A 220 14.59 9.92 3.72
CA GLY A 220 13.94 9.12 2.68
C GLY A 220 12.44 9.34 2.61
N ASN A 221 11.75 9.30 3.76
CA ASN A 221 10.31 9.54 3.80
C ASN A 221 9.95 11.00 3.53
N ALA A 222 10.80 11.97 3.88
CA ALA A 222 10.58 13.37 3.50
C ALA A 222 10.63 13.54 1.98
N LEU A 223 11.55 12.84 1.30
CA LEU A 223 11.62 12.82 -0.16
C LEU A 223 10.39 12.13 -0.77
N ASP A 224 9.89 11.05 -0.16
CA ASP A 224 8.65 10.38 -0.56
C ASP A 224 7.45 11.32 -0.43
N VAL A 225 7.28 12.01 0.71
CA VAL A 225 6.22 12.99 0.93
C VAL A 225 6.29 14.10 -0.13
N TRP A 226 7.48 14.60 -0.46
CA TRP A 226 7.65 15.61 -1.51
C TRP A 226 7.31 15.07 -2.91
N GLY A 227 7.72 13.83 -3.20
CA GLY A 227 7.43 13.13 -4.44
C GLY A 227 5.93 12.89 -4.63
N TYR A 228 5.29 12.19 -3.69
CA TYR A 228 3.86 11.90 -3.70
C TYR A 228 3.01 13.17 -3.67
N GLY A 229 3.41 14.19 -2.91
CA GLY A 229 2.75 15.50 -2.90
C GLY A 229 2.83 16.25 -4.24
N THR A 230 3.87 15.99 -5.04
CA THR A 230 3.99 16.55 -6.40
C THR A 230 3.20 15.71 -7.42
N LEU A 231 3.16 14.39 -7.23
CA LEU A 231 2.51 13.46 -8.15
C LEU A 231 0.97 13.49 -8.00
N LEU A 232 0.46 13.43 -6.77
CA LEU A 232 -0.95 13.42 -6.35
C LEU A 232 -1.86 12.70 -7.35
N ARG A 233 -2.56 13.44 -8.21
CA ARG A 233 -3.55 12.91 -9.16
C ARG A 233 -2.96 11.94 -10.20
N SER A 234 -1.66 12.02 -10.44
CA SER A 234 -0.93 11.17 -11.37
C SER A 234 -0.29 9.94 -10.69
N CYS A 235 -0.43 9.81 -9.37
CA CYS A 235 0.17 8.70 -8.64
C CYS A 235 -0.51 7.37 -8.95
N SER A 236 0.31 6.34 -9.19
CA SER A 236 -0.12 4.95 -9.31
C SER A 236 0.93 4.06 -8.64
N ILE A 237 0.48 2.91 -8.12
CA ILE A 237 1.39 1.89 -7.58
C ILE A 237 2.12 1.18 -8.73
N VAL A 238 1.42 1.05 -9.86
CA VAL A 238 1.86 0.40 -11.08
C VAL A 238 2.35 1.45 -12.07
N ALA A 239 3.31 1.11 -12.92
CA ALA A 239 3.80 2.00 -13.97
C ALA A 239 2.70 2.27 -15.00
N GLU A 240 2.01 3.41 -14.86
CA GLU A 240 0.93 3.85 -15.74
C GLU A 240 1.16 5.29 -16.18
N ALA A 241 1.09 5.56 -17.48
CA ALA A 241 1.20 6.91 -18.00
C ALA A 241 -0.11 7.68 -17.77
N ARG A 242 -0.04 8.73 -16.93
CA ARG A 242 -1.15 9.67 -16.71
C ARG A 242 -0.75 11.08 -17.15
N GLU A 243 0.19 11.67 -16.44
CA GLU A 243 0.75 12.98 -16.74
C GLU A 243 2.26 12.98 -16.48
N LEU A 244 3.01 13.69 -17.31
CA LEU A 244 4.43 13.89 -17.10
C LEU A 244 4.65 15.03 -16.08
N LYS A 245 5.13 14.69 -14.89
CA LYS A 245 5.52 15.67 -13.86
C LYS A 245 7.01 16.00 -13.98
N VAL A 246 7.32 17.29 -14.05
CA VAL A 246 8.70 17.81 -14.19
C VAL A 246 9.02 18.87 -13.13
N THR A 247 8.12 19.08 -12.17
CA THR A 247 8.23 20.07 -11.09
C THR A 247 8.55 19.41 -9.76
N GLY A 248 8.70 20.20 -8.69
CA GLY A 248 9.03 19.65 -7.36
C GLY A 248 10.38 18.91 -7.37
N PRO A 249 10.48 17.71 -6.78
CA PRO A 249 11.72 16.93 -6.74
C PRO A 249 12.06 16.30 -8.10
N TYR A 250 11.08 16.16 -9.00
CA TYR A 250 11.24 15.62 -10.35
C TYR A 250 12.06 16.54 -11.28
N ARG A 251 12.37 17.78 -10.85
CA ARG A 251 13.32 18.64 -11.56
C ARG A 251 14.78 18.27 -11.29
N ILE A 252 15.05 17.58 -10.18
CA ILE A 252 16.41 17.24 -9.71
C ILE A 252 16.71 15.78 -10.07
N VAL A 253 15.81 14.88 -9.67
CA VAL A 253 15.97 13.44 -9.79
C VAL A 253 14.78 12.86 -10.55
N ARG A 254 15.02 11.92 -11.47
CA ARG A 254 13.98 11.30 -12.30
C ARG A 254 12.96 10.50 -11.49
N HIS A 255 13.42 9.73 -10.51
CA HIS A 255 12.55 8.90 -9.65
C HIS A 255 12.78 9.21 -8.15
N PRO A 256 12.34 10.38 -7.66
CA PRO A 256 12.61 10.81 -6.29
C PRO A 256 11.98 9.89 -5.25
N ILE A 257 10.79 9.31 -5.53
CA ILE A 257 10.13 8.35 -4.65
C ILE A 257 10.96 7.07 -4.52
N TYR A 258 11.50 6.54 -5.63
CA TYR A 258 12.31 5.31 -5.53
C TYR A 258 13.61 5.56 -4.78
N LEU A 259 14.22 6.74 -4.97
CA LEU A 259 15.38 7.16 -4.18
C LEU A 259 15.03 7.32 -2.69
N GLY A 260 13.89 7.94 -2.37
CA GLY A 260 13.40 8.11 -1.00
C GLY A 260 13.17 6.76 -0.31
N GLN A 261 12.50 5.84 -1.00
CA GLN A 261 12.27 4.46 -0.55
C GLN A 261 13.57 3.69 -0.33
N MET A 262 14.56 3.78 -1.24
CA MET A 262 15.88 3.15 -1.06
C MET A 262 16.62 3.74 0.14
N LEU A 263 16.56 5.06 0.33
CA LEU A 263 17.20 5.76 1.44
C LEU A 263 16.57 5.36 2.78
N ALA A 264 15.24 5.34 2.85
CA ALA A 264 14.53 4.89 4.04
C ALA A 264 14.82 3.41 4.34
N GLN A 265 14.82 2.55 3.32
CA GLN A 265 15.17 1.15 3.47
C GLN A 265 16.62 0.94 3.92
N SER A 266 17.54 1.83 3.56
CA SER A 266 18.93 1.81 4.05
C SER A 266 18.98 2.07 5.55
N GLY A 267 18.17 3.00 6.07
CA GLY A 267 18.05 3.25 7.50
C GLY A 267 17.41 2.09 8.26
N VAL A 268 16.38 1.47 7.68
CA VAL A 268 15.76 0.23 8.21
C VAL A 268 16.78 -0.92 8.21
N TRP A 269 17.58 -1.04 7.16
CA TRP A 269 18.67 -2.01 7.10
C TRP A 269 19.68 -1.76 8.21
N LEU A 270 20.07 -0.52 8.53
CA LEU A 270 20.98 -0.25 9.65
C LEU A 270 20.42 -0.67 11.02
N PHE A 271 19.10 -0.65 11.21
CA PHE A 271 18.48 -1.20 12.41
C PHE A 271 18.54 -2.72 12.47
N TYR A 272 18.38 -3.38 11.33
CA TYR A 272 18.43 -4.84 11.21
C TYR A 272 19.81 -5.36 10.80
N ALA A 273 20.82 -4.51 10.67
CA ALA A 273 22.12 -4.85 10.13
C ALA A 273 22.87 -5.71 11.15
N GLN A 274 22.56 -7.00 11.10
CA GLN A 274 23.29 -8.04 11.79
C GLN A 274 24.57 -8.39 11.03
N ARG A 275 25.42 -9.21 11.65
CA ARG A 275 26.54 -9.88 10.96
C ARG A 275 26.08 -10.87 9.88
N HIS A 276 24.77 -11.04 9.67
CA HIS A 276 24.21 -11.96 8.71
C HIS A 276 24.08 -11.32 7.32
N TRP A 277 24.75 -11.94 6.34
CA TRP A 277 24.68 -11.56 4.92
C TRP A 277 23.25 -11.52 4.35
N VAL A 278 22.31 -12.25 4.97
CA VAL A 278 20.88 -12.27 4.60
C VAL A 278 20.26 -10.88 4.61
N TRP A 279 20.61 -10.03 5.58
CA TRP A 279 20.05 -8.67 5.65
C TRP A 279 20.59 -7.76 4.54
N ALA A 280 21.87 -7.93 4.18
CA ALA A 280 22.45 -7.24 3.04
C ALA A 280 21.78 -7.73 1.74
N ALA A 281 21.62 -9.04 1.55
CA ALA A 281 20.90 -9.59 0.40
C ALA A 281 19.46 -9.07 0.32
N PHE A 282 18.75 -9.02 1.45
CA PHE A 282 17.40 -8.47 1.53
C PHE A 282 17.33 -7.00 1.08
N PHE A 283 18.29 -6.17 1.52
CA PHE A 283 18.41 -4.78 1.08
C PHE A 283 18.74 -4.66 -0.41
N PHE A 284 19.74 -5.39 -0.91
CA PHE A 284 20.13 -5.31 -2.32
C PHE A 284 19.06 -5.85 -3.27
N CYS A 285 18.30 -6.86 -2.86
CA CYS A 285 17.12 -7.30 -3.59
C CYS A 285 16.08 -6.19 -3.71
N PHE A 286 15.83 -5.45 -2.62
CA PHE A 286 14.94 -4.29 -2.65
C PHE A 286 15.44 -3.22 -3.63
N VAL A 287 16.73 -2.84 -3.54
CA VAL A 287 17.34 -1.87 -4.46
C VAL A 287 17.21 -2.34 -5.91
N ALA A 288 17.51 -3.61 -6.20
CA ALA A 288 17.39 -4.18 -7.54
C ALA A 288 15.95 -4.11 -8.08
N MET A 289 14.95 -4.43 -7.25
CA MET A 289 13.54 -4.30 -7.64
C MET A 289 13.19 -2.84 -7.95
N GLN A 290 13.61 -1.90 -7.13
CA GLN A 290 13.33 -0.47 -7.32
C GLN A 290 14.03 0.09 -8.58
N LEU A 291 15.26 -0.35 -8.86
CA LEU A 291 15.96 -0.01 -10.10
C LEU A 291 15.24 -0.56 -11.32
N TRP A 292 14.79 -1.80 -11.26
CA TRP A 292 14.03 -2.40 -12.35
C TRP A 292 12.69 -1.69 -12.57
N ARG A 293 11.97 -1.35 -11.50
CA ARG A 293 10.74 -0.53 -11.58
C ARG A 293 11.00 0.81 -12.25
N SER A 294 12.09 1.49 -11.90
CA SER A 294 12.46 2.77 -12.52
C SER A 294 12.69 2.65 -14.03
N ARG A 295 13.31 1.56 -14.50
CA ARG A 295 13.52 1.30 -15.94
C ARG A 295 12.23 1.02 -16.68
N ILE A 296 11.32 0.26 -16.05
CA ILE A 296 10.00 -0.02 -16.62
C ILE A 296 9.20 1.28 -16.73
N GLU A 297 9.21 2.11 -15.68
CA GLU A 297 8.54 3.41 -15.70
C GLU A 297 9.10 4.33 -16.77
N ASP A 298 10.43 4.42 -16.91
CA ASP A 298 11.07 5.18 -17.99
C ASP A 298 10.59 4.71 -19.37
N ALA A 299 10.53 3.40 -19.61
CA ALA A 299 10.07 2.86 -20.89
C ALA A 299 8.59 3.19 -21.16
N VAL A 300 7.73 3.10 -20.14
CA VAL A 300 6.31 3.49 -20.26
C VAL A 300 6.18 4.98 -20.54
N LEU A 301 6.92 5.84 -19.84
CA LEU A 301 6.88 7.28 -20.04
C LEU A 301 7.42 7.68 -21.42
N GLU A 302 8.50 7.04 -21.88
CA GLU A 302 9.09 7.27 -23.19
C GLU A 302 8.14 6.89 -24.33
N GLN A 303 7.46 5.75 -24.21
CA GLN A 303 6.45 5.30 -25.17
C GLN A 303 5.27 6.28 -25.28
N HIS A 304 4.85 6.92 -24.18
CA HIS A 304 3.66 7.77 -24.16
C HIS A 304 3.92 9.25 -24.41
N PHE A 305 5.07 9.77 -23.98
CA PHE A 305 5.39 11.19 -24.05
C PHE A 305 6.50 11.50 -25.06
N GLY A 306 7.15 10.49 -25.65
CA GLY A 306 8.10 10.61 -26.75
C GLY A 306 9.18 11.67 -26.50
N GLU A 307 9.37 12.58 -27.46
CA GLU A 307 10.37 13.64 -27.39
C GLU A 307 10.25 14.55 -26.17
N ARG A 308 9.04 14.78 -25.65
CA ARG A 308 8.86 15.61 -24.46
C ARG A 308 9.54 14.99 -23.25
N TYR A 309 9.40 13.67 -23.10
CA TYR A 309 10.06 12.93 -22.04
C TYR A 309 11.57 12.83 -22.30
N ALA A 310 12.00 12.55 -23.53
CA ALA A 310 13.43 12.48 -23.88
C ALA A 310 14.18 13.79 -23.57
N ARG A 311 13.60 14.95 -23.91
CA ARG A 311 14.18 16.27 -23.60
C ARG A 311 14.32 16.53 -22.10
N TRP A 312 13.35 16.09 -21.31
CA TRP A 312 13.40 16.21 -19.85
C TRP A 312 14.40 15.22 -19.23
N LYS A 313 14.42 13.97 -19.72
CA LYS A 313 15.33 12.89 -19.29
C LYS A 313 16.80 13.29 -19.47
N ALA A 314 17.13 13.96 -20.57
CA ALA A 314 18.49 14.43 -20.85
C ALA A 314 19.03 15.48 -19.84
N ARG A 315 18.15 16.09 -19.04
CA ARG A 315 18.51 17.17 -18.10
C ARG A 315 18.34 16.77 -16.63
N THR A 316 18.02 15.50 -16.35
CA THR A 316 17.63 15.04 -15.02
C THR A 316 18.42 13.82 -14.56
N PHE A 317 18.85 13.83 -13.30
CA PHE A 317 19.70 12.78 -12.74
C PHE A 317 18.91 11.51 -12.42
N TRP A 318 19.52 10.34 -12.65
CA TRP A 318 18.86 9.05 -12.41
C TRP A 318 19.17 8.38 -11.08
N PHE A 319 20.15 8.83 -10.30
CA PHE A 319 20.73 8.09 -9.15
C PHE A 319 21.41 6.73 -9.46
N VAL A 320 21.51 6.33 -10.73
CA VAL A 320 22.42 5.29 -11.24
C VAL A 320 23.21 5.83 -12.41
#